data_AF-A0A6P0HD79-F1
#
_entry.id   AF-A0A6P0HD79-F1
#
_cell.length_a   1.000
_cell.length_b   1.000
_cell.length_c   1.000
_cell.angle_alpha   90.00
_cell.angle_beta   90.00
_cell.angle_gamma   90.00
#
_symmetry.space_group_name_H-M   'P 1'
#
loop_
_entity.id
_entity.type
_entity.pdbx_description
1 polymer ?
#
loop_
_entity_poly.entity_id
_entity_poly.type
_entity_poly.pdbx_seq_one_letter_code
_entity_poly.pdbx_strand_id
1 'polypeptide(L)'
;MSLRHTLVVACALACATTVSACGGSSEQEAAGLTADAAAFDGLDQAVVEEVLENPDAVGKIEDEASSSAAASMAQGITINFVVCRRVAADYRTWVTTGAVPTLAALPEPTRPQQPSYADWQRMHDDLAALYASGDPAQVRGFLTGESSCGHWIPAEPGDVSGPTVEDVVGEIG
;
A
#
# COMPACT_ATOMS: atom_id res chain seq x y z
N MET A 1 -22.32 -33.56 77.34
CA MET A 1 -22.22 -32.15 77.74
C MET A 1 -21.15 -31.48 76.90
N SER A 2 -21.35 -30.19 76.56
CA SER A 2 -20.51 -29.29 75.75
C SER A 2 -20.65 -29.45 74.23
N LEU A 3 -21.59 -28.76 73.57
CA LEU A 3 -21.71 -27.33 73.21
C LEU A 3 -21.18 -27.04 71.80
N ARG A 4 -22.17 -26.91 70.90
CA ARG A 4 -22.08 -26.33 69.56
C ARG A 4 -21.46 -24.94 69.63
N HIS A 5 -20.55 -24.61 68.71
CA HIS A 5 -20.28 -23.23 68.30
C HIS A 5 -20.25 -23.15 66.78
N THR A 6 -21.35 -22.62 66.26
CA THR A 6 -21.48 -22.03 64.93
C THR A 6 -20.65 -20.75 64.90
N LEU A 7 -19.78 -20.58 63.90
CA LEU A 7 -19.22 -19.27 63.56
C LEU A 7 -19.46 -19.00 62.07
N VAL A 8 -20.33 -18.02 61.87
CA VAL A 8 -20.61 -17.24 60.67
C VAL A 8 -19.51 -16.18 60.52
N VAL A 9 -19.45 -15.51 59.35
CA VAL A 9 -18.71 -14.27 59.01
C VAL A 9 -17.35 -14.58 58.33
N ALA A 10 -16.96 -14.01 57.17
CA ALA A 10 -17.34 -12.77 56.50
C ALA A 10 -17.08 -12.84 54.98
N CYS A 11 -17.89 -12.10 54.22
CA CYS A 11 -17.49 -11.50 52.95
C CYS A 11 -16.21 -10.69 53.13
N ALA A 12 -15.19 -10.94 52.30
CA ALA A 12 -14.13 -9.98 52.03
C ALA A 12 -14.14 -9.67 50.53
N LEU A 13 -14.76 -8.53 50.22
CA LEU A 13 -14.59 -7.75 49.01
C LEU A 13 -13.08 -7.49 48.82
N ALA A 14 -12.51 -7.87 47.68
CA ALA A 14 -11.16 -7.45 47.31
C ALA A 14 -11.14 -7.02 45.84
N CYS A 15 -11.30 -5.69 45.68
CA CYS A 15 -10.77 -4.83 44.63
C CYS A 15 -10.74 -5.38 43.19
N ALA A 16 -11.77 -4.99 42.44
CA ALA A 16 -11.64 -4.70 41.03
C ALA A 16 -10.50 -3.69 40.80
N THR A 17 -9.37 -4.15 40.30
CA THR A 17 -8.40 -3.29 39.63
C THR A 17 -8.80 -3.17 38.17
N THR A 18 -9.78 -2.30 37.89
CA THR A 18 -9.89 -1.69 36.57
C THR A 18 -8.66 -0.80 36.42
N VAL A 19 -7.58 -1.37 35.89
CA VAL A 19 -6.46 -0.57 35.41
C VAL A 19 -7.00 0.14 34.17
N SER A 20 -7.56 1.33 34.37
CA SER A 20 -7.74 2.31 33.31
C SER A 20 -6.36 2.68 32.79
N ALA A 21 -5.85 1.88 31.85
CA ALA A 21 -4.77 2.26 30.96
C ALA A 21 -5.30 3.31 29.96
N CYS A 22 -5.68 4.48 30.48
CA CYS A 22 -5.82 5.71 29.71
C CYS A 22 -4.58 6.55 30.01
N GLY A 23 -3.41 6.04 29.62
CA GLY A 23 -2.14 6.74 29.67
C GLY A 23 -1.58 6.73 28.26
N GLY A 24 -1.60 7.89 27.61
CA GLY A 24 -1.27 8.06 26.21
C GLY A 24 0.08 7.45 25.85
N SER A 25 0.04 6.49 24.92
CA SER A 25 1.17 6.17 24.05
C SER A 25 0.88 6.85 22.72
N SER A 26 0.98 8.18 22.71
CA SER A 26 0.88 8.99 21.48
C SER A 26 2.26 9.20 20.83
N GLU A 27 3.28 8.53 21.36
CA GLU A 27 4.64 8.56 20.86
C GLU A 27 4.97 7.15 20.34
N GLN A 28 5.18 7.07 19.02
CA GLN A 28 6.04 6.08 18.37
C GLN A 28 5.45 4.72 17.93
N GLU A 29 4.28 4.70 17.29
CA GLU A 29 3.93 3.70 16.26
C GLU A 29 4.25 4.26 14.85
N ALA A 30 5.51 4.65 14.65
CA ALA A 30 6.03 5.04 13.33
C ALA A 30 6.60 3.83 12.55
N ALA A 31 6.57 2.63 13.12
CA ALA A 31 7.06 1.41 12.47
C ALA A 31 6.11 0.26 12.80
N GLY A 32 5.23 -0.09 11.85
CA GLY A 32 4.27 -1.18 12.06
C GLY A 32 2.98 -1.06 11.25
N LEU A 33 3.05 -0.49 10.05
CA LEU A 33 1.92 -0.55 9.14
C LEU A 33 1.74 -2.02 8.73
N THR A 34 0.60 -2.62 9.07
CA THR A 34 0.26 -4.00 8.74
C THR A 34 -0.70 -4.04 7.54
N ALA A 35 -0.79 -5.18 6.86
CA ALA A 35 -1.66 -5.31 5.68
C ALA A 35 -3.16 -5.10 5.99
N ASP A 36 -3.58 -5.37 7.23
CA ASP A 36 -4.94 -5.16 7.73
C ASP A 36 -5.20 -3.72 8.21
N ALA A 37 -4.26 -2.79 8.02
CA ALA A 37 -4.46 -1.40 8.35
C ALA A 37 -5.62 -0.79 7.55
N ALA A 38 -6.42 0.03 8.22
CA ALA A 38 -7.58 0.74 7.66
C ALA A 38 -7.28 1.59 6.40
N ALA A 39 -6.00 1.93 6.18
CA ALA A 39 -5.52 2.62 4.99
C ALA A 39 -5.59 1.75 3.72
N PHE A 40 -5.68 0.43 3.84
CA PHE A 40 -5.69 -0.49 2.71
C PHE A 40 -7.06 -1.07 2.36
N ASP A 41 -8.11 -0.72 3.11
CA ASP A 41 -9.48 -1.16 2.83
C ASP A 41 -9.87 -0.87 1.37
N GLY A 42 -10.28 -1.89 0.62
CA GLY A 42 -10.66 -1.78 -0.79
C GLY A 42 -9.52 -1.98 -1.80
N LEU A 43 -8.26 -2.09 -1.34
CA LEU A 43 -7.12 -2.47 -2.17
C LEU A 43 -6.90 -3.99 -2.16
N ASP A 44 -6.18 -4.47 -3.19
CA ASP A 44 -5.80 -5.88 -3.30
C ASP A 44 -4.79 -6.24 -2.21
N GLN A 45 -5.20 -7.13 -1.30
CA GLN A 45 -4.41 -7.51 -0.14
C GLN A 45 -3.09 -8.19 -0.50
N ALA A 46 -3.03 -8.94 -1.60
CA ALA A 46 -1.78 -9.57 -2.01
C ALA A 46 -0.73 -8.53 -2.45
N VAL A 47 -1.18 -7.43 -3.07
CA VAL A 47 -0.29 -6.32 -3.44
C VAL A 47 0.11 -5.50 -2.23
N VAL A 48 -0.78 -5.34 -1.25
CA VAL A 48 -0.45 -4.67 0.02
C VAL A 48 0.63 -5.44 0.76
N GLU A 49 0.48 -6.76 0.92
CA GLU A 49 1.48 -7.63 1.54
C GLU A 49 2.82 -7.54 0.81
N GLU A 50 2.80 -7.63 -0.52
CA GLU A 50 4.01 -7.50 -1.33
C GLU A 50 4.71 -6.15 -1.15
N VAL A 51 3.96 -5.05 -1.10
CA VAL A 51 4.52 -3.71 -0.86
C VAL A 51 5.17 -3.62 0.52
N LEU A 52 4.56 -4.22 1.54
CA LEU A 52 5.12 -4.25 2.90
C LEU A 52 6.31 -5.22 3.04
N GLU A 53 6.51 -6.12 2.08
CA GLU A 53 7.67 -7.01 1.99
C GLU A 53 8.79 -6.45 1.08
N ASN A 54 8.48 -5.47 0.23
CA ASN A 54 9.46 -4.86 -0.69
C ASN A 54 10.37 -3.86 0.05
N PRO A 55 11.69 -4.07 0.10
CA PRO A 55 12.59 -3.24 0.91
C PRO A 55 12.69 -1.79 0.43
N ASP A 56 12.59 -1.53 -0.87
CA ASP A 56 12.61 -0.16 -1.42
C ASP A 56 11.32 0.58 -1.07
N ALA A 57 10.18 -0.11 -1.10
CA ALA A 57 8.89 0.44 -0.68
C ALA A 57 8.89 0.74 0.83
N VAL A 58 9.33 -0.23 1.65
CA VAL A 58 9.42 -0.07 3.11
C VAL A 58 10.33 1.10 3.47
N GLY A 59 11.51 1.23 2.84
CA GLY A 59 12.40 2.37 3.07
C GLY A 59 11.72 3.71 2.81
N LYS A 60 10.98 3.84 1.69
CA LYS A 60 10.22 5.06 1.37
C LYS A 60 9.09 5.34 2.36
N ILE A 61 8.44 4.32 2.90
CA ILE A 61 7.36 4.45 3.89
C ILE A 61 7.94 4.88 5.25
N GLU A 62 9.07 4.29 5.66
CA GLU A 62 9.73 4.58 6.93
C GLU A 62 10.41 5.96 6.96
N ASP A 63 10.81 6.49 5.80
CA ASP A 63 11.38 7.84 5.66
C ASP A 63 10.34 8.96 5.94
N GLU A 64 9.05 8.63 6.01
CA GLU A 64 7.99 9.61 6.25
C GLU A 64 7.94 10.10 7.71
N ALA A 65 7.76 11.41 7.89
CA ALA A 65 7.88 12.06 9.19
C ALA A 65 6.74 11.74 10.20
N SER A 66 5.67 11.08 9.76
CA SER A 66 4.51 10.77 10.60
C SER A 66 3.77 9.52 10.14
N SER A 67 3.07 8.84 11.05
CA SER A 67 2.28 7.65 10.71
C SER A 67 1.18 7.93 9.66
N SER A 68 0.62 9.14 9.63
CA SER A 68 -0.35 9.54 8.59
C SER A 68 0.31 9.71 7.23
N ALA A 69 1.52 10.27 7.18
CA ALA A 69 2.27 10.40 5.95
C ALA A 69 2.76 9.02 5.45
N ALA A 70 3.24 8.17 6.35
CA ALA A 70 3.59 6.78 6.06
C ALA A 70 2.38 5.98 5.51
N ALA A 71 1.20 6.12 6.11
CA ALA A 71 -0.02 5.49 5.61
C ALA A 71 -0.44 6.01 4.22
N SER A 72 -0.30 7.32 3.97
CA SER A 72 -0.51 7.90 2.65
C SER A 72 0.47 7.34 1.62
N MET A 73 1.76 7.34 1.96
CA MET A 73 2.82 6.83 1.10
C MET A 73 2.59 5.36 0.77
N ALA A 74 2.32 4.51 1.77
CA ALA A 74 2.09 3.08 1.58
C ALA A 74 0.86 2.80 0.68
N GLN A 75 -0.25 3.53 0.88
CA GLN A 75 -1.40 3.44 -0.01
C GLN A 75 -1.03 3.86 -1.44
N GLY A 76 -0.30 4.95 -1.60
CA GLY A 76 0.20 5.43 -2.89
C GLY A 76 1.11 4.43 -3.60
N ILE A 77 2.03 3.80 -2.88
CA ILE A 77 2.93 2.77 -3.44
C ILE A 77 2.14 1.51 -3.84
N THR A 78 1.13 1.12 -3.07
CA THR A 78 0.24 0.01 -3.43
C THR A 78 -0.48 0.28 -4.76
N ILE A 79 -1.02 1.49 -4.93
CA ILE A 79 -1.64 1.91 -6.19
C ILE A 79 -0.61 1.92 -7.33
N ASN A 80 0.60 2.42 -7.07
CA ASN A 80 1.70 2.45 -8.03
C ASN A 80 2.03 1.06 -8.57
N PHE A 81 2.18 0.05 -7.71
CA PHE A 81 2.46 -1.34 -8.11
C PHE A 81 1.40 -1.86 -9.07
N VAL A 82 0.11 -1.66 -8.75
CA VAL A 82 -1.00 -2.11 -9.58
C VAL A 82 -1.02 -1.40 -10.94
N VAL A 83 -0.93 -0.07 -10.94
CA VAL A 83 -1.02 0.74 -12.16
C VAL A 83 0.17 0.44 -13.07
N CYS A 84 1.39 0.46 -12.55
CA CYS A 84 2.61 0.28 -13.35
C CYS A 84 2.66 -1.09 -14.05
N ARG A 85 2.29 -2.17 -13.36
CA ARG A 85 2.23 -3.50 -13.96
C ARG A 85 1.17 -3.60 -15.05
N ARG A 86 0.00 -3.00 -14.84
CA ARG A 86 -1.06 -2.93 -15.86
C ARG A 86 -0.60 -2.16 -17.10
N VAL A 87 0.00 -0.99 -16.90
CA VAL A 87 0.50 -0.14 -17.99
C VAL A 87 1.63 -0.83 -18.75
N ALA A 88 2.51 -1.59 -18.07
CA ALA A 88 3.54 -2.38 -18.72
C ALA A 88 2.94 -3.51 -19.60
N ALA A 89 1.91 -4.20 -19.09
CA ALA A 89 1.19 -5.22 -19.85
C ALA A 89 0.44 -4.64 -21.06
N ASP A 90 -0.19 -3.48 -20.89
CA ASP A 90 -0.85 -2.72 -21.95
C ASP A 90 0.17 -2.26 -23.00
N TYR A 91 1.30 -1.68 -22.59
CA TYR A 91 2.37 -1.27 -23.48
C TYR A 91 2.88 -2.44 -24.34
N ARG A 92 3.18 -3.59 -23.72
CA ARG A 92 3.59 -4.82 -24.42
C ARG A 92 2.55 -5.26 -25.45
N THR A 93 1.27 -5.25 -25.08
CA THR A 93 0.16 -5.62 -25.98
C THR A 93 0.07 -4.62 -27.13
N TRP A 94 0.20 -3.34 -26.84
CA TRP A 94 0.11 -2.26 -27.82
C TRP A 94 1.21 -2.39 -28.87
N VAL A 95 2.49 -2.50 -28.47
CA VAL A 95 3.59 -2.62 -29.44
C VAL A 95 3.51 -3.90 -30.26
N THR A 96 2.93 -4.97 -29.70
CA THR A 96 2.78 -6.26 -30.40
C THR A 96 1.66 -6.21 -31.43
N THR A 97 0.54 -5.56 -31.11
CA THR A 97 -0.70 -5.62 -31.90
C THR A 97 -0.95 -4.37 -32.74
N GLY A 98 -0.29 -3.25 -32.42
CA GLY A 98 -0.56 -1.93 -32.96
C GLY A 98 -1.86 -1.28 -32.46
N ALA A 99 -2.63 -1.95 -31.58
CA ALA A 99 -3.88 -1.44 -31.05
C ALA A 99 -3.68 -0.75 -29.69
N VAL A 100 -4.22 0.46 -29.56
CA VAL A 100 -4.23 1.22 -28.29
C VAL A 100 -5.12 0.49 -27.28
N PRO A 101 -4.60 0.05 -26.12
CA PRO A 101 -5.42 -0.56 -25.08
C PRO A 101 -6.34 0.47 -24.42
N THR A 102 -7.35 0.00 -23.69
CA THR A 102 -8.15 0.87 -22.83
C THR A 102 -7.49 0.95 -21.47
N LEU A 103 -7.10 2.15 -21.05
CA LEU A 103 -6.52 2.36 -19.71
C LEU A 103 -7.51 1.90 -18.63
N ALA A 104 -7.07 0.98 -17.79
CA ALA A 104 -7.86 0.48 -16.67
C ALA A 104 -8.16 1.60 -15.66
N ALA A 105 -9.29 1.49 -14.96
CA ALA A 105 -9.62 2.38 -13.87
C ALA A 105 -8.57 2.30 -12.74
N LEU A 106 -8.35 3.44 -12.08
CA LEU A 106 -7.50 3.53 -10.90
C LEU A 106 -8.06 2.64 -9.76
N PRO A 107 -7.22 1.89 -9.03
CA PRO A 107 -7.67 1.23 -7.80
C PRO A 107 -8.23 2.24 -6.79
N GLU A 108 -9.43 1.98 -6.27
CA GLU A 108 -10.12 2.89 -5.34
C GLU A 108 -10.14 2.30 -3.91
N PRO A 109 -9.33 2.84 -2.98
CA PRO A 109 -9.44 2.49 -1.57
C PRO A 109 -10.74 3.06 -1.00
N THR A 110 -11.33 2.33 -0.04
CA THR A 110 -12.52 2.76 0.71
C THR A 110 -12.23 3.99 1.58
N ARG A 111 -10.98 4.13 2.04
CA ARG A 111 -10.50 5.28 2.82
C ARG A 111 -9.25 5.89 2.18
N PRO A 112 -9.41 6.74 1.15
CA PRO A 112 -8.28 7.37 0.50
C PRO A 112 -7.41 8.17 1.48
N GLN A 113 -6.11 7.92 1.44
CA GLN A 113 -5.10 8.64 2.21
C GLN A 113 -4.48 9.73 1.35
N GLN A 114 -4.31 10.91 1.94
CA GLN A 114 -3.83 12.10 1.25
C GLN A 114 -2.42 12.46 1.74
N PRO A 115 -1.54 13.00 0.88
CA PRO A 115 -1.83 13.49 -0.49
C PRO A 115 -1.76 12.43 -1.60
N SER A 116 -1.23 11.23 -1.32
CA SER A 116 -0.81 10.29 -2.37
C SER A 116 -1.96 9.82 -3.27
N TYR A 117 -3.18 9.66 -2.74
CA TYR A 117 -4.31 9.30 -3.59
C TYR A 117 -4.68 10.40 -4.59
N ALA A 118 -4.70 11.67 -4.18
CA ALA A 118 -4.96 12.77 -5.10
C ALA A 118 -3.84 12.91 -6.15
N ASP A 119 -2.59 12.62 -5.78
CA ASP A 119 -1.47 12.59 -6.72
C ASP A 119 -1.68 11.49 -7.78
N TRP A 120 -2.16 10.32 -7.38
CA TRP A 120 -2.50 9.24 -8.30
C TRP A 120 -3.68 9.55 -9.22
N GLN A 121 -4.70 10.28 -8.74
CA GLN A 121 -5.79 10.73 -9.60
C GLN A 121 -5.25 11.63 -10.72
N ARG A 122 -4.38 12.60 -10.37
CA ARG A 122 -3.74 13.47 -11.36
C ARG A 122 -2.85 12.69 -12.33
N MET A 123 -2.04 11.76 -11.82
CA MET A 123 -1.18 10.92 -12.65
C MET A 123 -1.98 10.01 -13.58
N HIS A 124 -3.15 9.52 -13.15
CA HIS A 124 -4.04 8.72 -13.98
C HIS A 124 -4.64 9.54 -15.13
N ASP A 125 -5.03 10.80 -14.88
CA ASP A 125 -5.49 11.72 -15.93
C ASP A 125 -4.37 12.00 -16.95
N ASP A 126 -3.14 12.23 -16.49
CA ASP A 126 -1.98 12.42 -17.36
C ASP A 126 -1.72 11.15 -18.19
N LEU A 127 -1.79 9.97 -17.59
CA LEU A 127 -1.64 8.68 -18.26
C LEU A 127 -2.75 8.45 -19.31
N ALA A 128 -3.99 8.86 -19.02
CA ALA A 128 -5.08 8.82 -19.99
C ALA A 128 -4.77 9.69 -21.22
N ALA A 129 -4.14 10.85 -21.02
CA ALA A 129 -3.67 11.70 -22.12
C ALA A 129 -2.55 11.03 -22.93
N LEU A 130 -1.63 10.29 -22.28
CA LEU A 130 -0.61 9.50 -22.99
C LEU A 130 -1.24 8.41 -23.87
N TYR A 131 -2.25 7.69 -23.38
CA TYR A 131 -2.97 6.69 -24.17
C TYR A 131 -3.72 7.33 -25.34
N ALA A 132 -4.38 8.46 -25.10
CA ALA A 132 -5.12 9.20 -26.12
C ALA A 132 -4.22 9.78 -27.22
N SER A 133 -2.92 9.96 -26.96
CA SER A 133 -1.95 10.42 -27.97
C SER A 133 -1.76 9.42 -29.12
N GLY A 134 -2.03 8.14 -28.89
CA GLY A 134 -1.77 7.09 -29.87
C GLY A 134 -0.29 6.79 -30.10
N ASP A 135 0.61 7.26 -29.24
CA ASP A 135 2.04 7.02 -29.33
C ASP A 135 2.55 6.15 -28.15
N PRO A 136 2.87 4.86 -28.40
CA PRO A 136 3.37 3.98 -27.34
C PRO A 136 4.73 4.42 -26.78
N ALA A 137 5.51 5.24 -27.49
CA ALA A 137 6.79 5.75 -26.98
C ALA A 137 6.62 6.67 -25.77
N GLN A 138 5.50 7.42 -25.69
CA GLN A 138 5.20 8.25 -24.55
C GLN A 138 4.85 7.42 -23.31
N VAL A 139 4.09 6.33 -23.48
CA VAL A 139 3.81 5.37 -22.40
C VAL A 139 5.09 4.66 -21.95
N ARG A 140 5.99 4.31 -22.88
CA ARG A 140 7.32 3.78 -22.54
C ARG A 140 8.09 4.78 -21.66
N GLY A 141 8.10 6.06 -22.02
CA GLY A 141 8.76 7.11 -21.24
C GLY A 141 8.25 7.22 -19.81
N PHE A 142 6.93 7.06 -19.61
CA PHE A 142 6.34 6.96 -18.27
C PHE A 142 6.80 5.69 -17.52
N LEU A 143 6.83 4.55 -18.20
CA LEU A 143 7.22 3.27 -17.59
C LEU A 143 8.69 3.21 -17.16
N THR A 144 9.57 3.86 -17.92
CA THR A 144 11.03 3.89 -17.66
C THR A 144 11.49 5.17 -16.96
N GLY A 145 10.57 5.99 -16.46
CA GLY A 145 10.88 7.24 -15.77
C GLY A 145 11.27 6.99 -14.31
N GLU A 146 12.32 7.68 -13.84
CA GLU A 146 12.88 7.53 -12.49
C GLU A 146 11.87 7.77 -11.36
N SER A 147 10.91 8.66 -11.57
CA SER A 147 9.89 9.02 -10.58
C SER A 147 8.52 8.41 -10.82
N SER A 148 8.38 7.48 -11.77
CA SER A 148 7.10 6.88 -12.16
C SER A 148 7.07 5.40 -11.80
N CYS A 149 7.14 4.52 -12.81
CA CYS A 149 7.07 3.08 -12.62
C CYS A 149 8.43 2.37 -12.51
N GLY A 150 9.52 3.13 -12.72
CA GLY A 150 10.85 2.59 -13.00
C GLY A 150 11.52 1.85 -11.84
N HIS A 151 12.79 1.48 -12.07
CA HIS A 151 13.84 0.76 -11.31
C HIS A 151 13.55 -0.09 -10.05
N TRP A 152 12.41 0.00 -9.38
CA TRP A 152 12.18 -0.54 -8.04
C TRP A 152 10.83 -1.25 -7.90
N ILE A 153 9.91 -1.08 -8.86
CA ILE A 153 8.66 -1.86 -8.89
C ILE A 153 8.93 -3.20 -9.58
N PRO A 154 8.74 -4.34 -8.90
CA PRO A 154 8.90 -5.65 -9.54
C PRO A 154 7.87 -5.84 -10.65
N ALA A 155 8.29 -6.39 -11.79
CA ALA A 155 7.40 -6.64 -12.92
C ALA A 155 6.39 -7.76 -12.62
N GLU A 156 6.80 -8.76 -11.85
CA GLU A 156 5.98 -9.93 -11.50
C GLU A 156 5.51 -9.84 -10.04
N PRO A 157 4.20 -10.04 -9.77
CA PRO A 157 3.69 -10.09 -8.39
C PRO A 157 4.35 -11.19 -7.56
N GLY A 158 4.84 -10.82 -6.38
CA GLY A 158 5.43 -11.74 -5.40
C GLY A 158 6.91 -12.05 -5.65
N ASP A 159 7.52 -11.53 -6.72
CA ASP A 159 8.96 -11.63 -6.97
C ASP A 159 9.66 -10.29 -6.71
N VAL A 160 9.73 -9.89 -5.44
CA VAL A 160 10.29 -8.59 -5.05
C VAL A 160 11.78 -8.41 -5.36
N SER A 161 12.49 -9.49 -5.73
CA SER A 161 13.91 -9.47 -6.14
C SER A 161 14.09 -9.71 -7.64
N GLY A 162 13.00 -9.87 -8.38
CA GLY A 162 13.00 -10.12 -9.81
C GLY A 162 13.24 -8.87 -10.66
N PRO A 163 13.11 -9.00 -11.99
CA PRO A 163 13.17 -7.87 -12.91
C PRO A 163 12.13 -6.82 -12.55
N THR A 164 12.50 -5.56 -12.71
CA THR A 164 11.61 -4.43 -12.51
C THR A 164 10.74 -4.19 -13.75
N VAL A 165 9.71 -3.37 -13.61
CA VAL A 165 8.89 -2.91 -14.74
C VAL A 165 9.77 -2.30 -15.84
N GLU A 166 10.79 -1.53 -15.46
CA GLU A 166 11.73 -0.94 -16.42
C GLU A 166 12.56 -1.99 -17.14
N ASP A 167 13.08 -3.01 -16.44
CA ASP A 167 13.87 -4.08 -17.06
C ASP A 167 13.07 -4.76 -18.16
N VAL A 168 11.83 -5.15 -17.86
CA VAL A 168 10.94 -5.83 -18.81
C VAL A 168 10.55 -4.91 -19.98
N VAL A 169 10.33 -3.61 -19.74
CA VAL A 169 10.00 -2.65 -20.80
C VAL A 169 11.24 -2.31 -21.66
N GLY A 170 12.43 -2.32 -21.08
CA GLY A 170 13.70 -2.09 -21.75
C GLY A 170 14.02 -3.15 -22.79
N GLU A 171 13.62 -4.40 -22.56
CA GLU A 171 13.80 -5.53 -23.46
C GLU A 171 12.87 -5.52 -24.69
N ILE A 172 11.81 -4.71 -24.68
CA ILE A 172 10.77 -4.66 -25.72
C ILE A 172 11.16 -3.75 -26.92
N GLY A 173 12.45 -3.43 -27.08
CA GLY A 173 13.00 -2.53 -28.11
C GLY A 173 13.48 -3.21 -29.39
#